data_AF-A0A225WE61-F1
#
_entry.id   AF-A0A225WE61-F1
#
_cell.length_a   1.000
_cell.length_b   1.000
_cell.length_c   1.000
_cell.angle_alpha   90.00
_cell.angle_beta   90.00
_cell.angle_gamma   90.00
#
_symmetry.space_group_name_H-M   'P 1'
#
loop_
_entity.id
_entity.type
_entity.pdbx_description
1 polymer ?
#
loop_
_entity_poly.entity_id
_entity_poly.type
_entity_poly.pdbx_seq_one_letter_code
_entity_poly.pdbx_strand_id
1 'polypeptide(L)'
;MGIKLRMTISCRTQADGQVERQNCTLKDAPRCMVSLHGTDWVDVLGTVEFAHLTLVSSSTKMSPFEIDTSRVARMPIGATTTRNEYTINAKKITVVLWLKRSKIWQRPKIDSAHSDVVILATSNLPLEHATTGTSFQKDEFAPNVVGPFKTIKMVNNKVA
;
A
#
# COMPACT_ATOMS: atom_id res chain seq x y z
N MET A 1 -2.95 -4.35 25.06
CA MET A 1 -3.27 -3.31 24.04
C MET A 1 -4.45 -3.79 23.23
N GLY A 2 -5.64 -3.19 23.36
CA GLY A 2 -6.87 -3.62 22.67
C GLY A 2 -6.87 -3.30 21.17
N ILE A 3 -5.97 -3.93 20.39
CA ILE A 3 -5.79 -3.66 18.95
C ILE A 3 -6.73 -4.56 18.15
N LYS A 4 -7.59 -3.96 17.31
CA LYS A 4 -8.47 -4.68 16.40
C LYS A 4 -7.75 -4.95 15.07
N LEU A 5 -7.37 -6.21 14.85
CA LEU A 5 -6.77 -6.66 13.60
C LEU A 5 -7.79 -6.58 12.46
N ARG A 6 -7.37 -6.04 11.31
CA ARG A 6 -8.16 -6.00 10.07
C ARG A 6 -7.44 -6.83 9.02
N MET A 7 -7.89 -8.07 8.84
CA MET A 7 -7.33 -8.97 7.85
C MET A 7 -7.86 -8.63 6.46
N THR A 8 -6.99 -8.67 5.45
CA THR A 8 -7.37 -8.61 4.04
C THR A 8 -7.85 -9.99 3.57
N ILE A 9 -8.52 -10.02 2.42
CA ILE A 9 -8.93 -11.27 1.77
C ILE A 9 -7.67 -11.96 1.24
N SER A 10 -7.63 -13.29 1.36
CA SER A 10 -6.52 -14.12 0.90
C SER A 10 -6.10 -13.74 -0.54
N CYS A 11 -4.80 -13.50 -0.71
CA CYS A 11 -4.13 -13.33 -2.00
C CYS A 11 -4.69 -12.22 -2.91
N ARG A 12 -5.34 -11.21 -2.32
CA ARG A 12 -5.73 -10.00 -3.03
C ARG A 12 -4.78 -8.85 -2.70
N THR A 13 -3.68 -8.77 -3.44
CA THR A 13 -2.69 -7.68 -3.34
C THR A 13 -3.36 -6.30 -3.47
N GLN A 14 -4.33 -6.20 -4.39
CA GLN A 14 -5.12 -4.99 -4.58
C GLN A 14 -5.86 -4.49 -3.32
N ALA A 15 -6.19 -5.37 -2.36
CA ALA A 15 -6.88 -4.98 -1.13
C ALA A 15 -6.00 -4.13 -0.20
N ASP A 16 -4.67 -4.30 -0.28
CA ASP A 16 -3.69 -3.48 0.43
C ASP A 16 -2.82 -2.63 -0.52
N GLY A 17 -3.34 -2.36 -1.73
CA GLY A 17 -2.55 -1.77 -2.82
C GLY A 17 -1.98 -0.38 -2.52
N GLN A 18 -2.51 0.35 -1.53
CA GLN A 18 -1.90 1.61 -1.08
C GLN A 18 -0.60 1.35 -0.32
N VAL A 19 -0.62 0.43 0.65
CA VAL A 19 0.56 0.06 1.44
C VAL A 19 1.57 -0.65 0.54
N GLU A 20 1.13 -1.54 -0.34
CA GLU A 20 2.01 -2.21 -1.29
C GLU A 20 2.77 -1.23 -2.19
N ARG A 21 2.09 -0.23 -2.75
CA ARG A 21 2.75 0.80 -3.57
C ARG A 21 3.77 1.61 -2.78
N GLN A 22 3.44 1.98 -1.54
CA GLN A 22 4.38 2.69 -0.66
C GLN A 22 5.60 1.81 -0.33
N ASN A 23 5.36 0.54 -0.01
CA ASN A 23 6.42 -0.43 0.27
C ASN A 23 7.31 -0.66 -0.95
N CYS A 24 6.75 -0.69 -2.16
CA CYS A 24 7.54 -0.78 -3.40
C CYS A 24 8.45 0.44 -3.57
N THR A 25 7.89 1.66 -3.47
CA THR A 25 8.69 2.90 -3.58
C THR A 25 9.79 2.97 -2.53
N LEU A 26 9.48 2.59 -1.28
CA LEU A 26 10.44 2.60 -0.18
C LEU A 26 11.53 1.54 -0.33
N LYS A 27 11.24 0.42 -0.99
CA LYS A 27 12.24 -0.61 -1.33
C LYS A 27 13.10 -0.22 -2.53
N ASP A 28 12.63 0.64 -3.41
CA ASP A 28 13.35 1.01 -4.62
C ASP A 28 14.49 2.01 -4.34
N ALA A 29 14.26 2.97 -3.45
CA ALA A 29 15.27 3.93 -3.04
C ALA A 29 16.59 3.30 -2.52
N PRO A 30 16.58 2.33 -1.58
CA PRO A 30 17.82 1.70 -1.13
C PRO A 30 18.46 0.84 -2.23
N ARG A 31 17.68 0.22 -3.15
CA ARG A 31 18.25 -0.52 -4.28
C ARG A 31 19.08 0.38 -5.18
N CYS A 32 18.58 1.56 -5.49
CA CYS A 32 19.31 2.55 -6.29
C CYS A 32 20.59 3.01 -5.58
N MET A 33 20.51 3.28 -4.28
CA MET A 33 21.66 3.76 -3.51
C MET A 33 22.75 2.70 -3.33
N VAL A 34 22.36 1.46 -3.03
CA VAL A 34 23.28 0.32 -2.91
C VAL A 34 23.96 0.04 -4.25
N SER A 35 23.21 0.11 -5.36
CA SER A 35 23.78 -0.05 -6.71
C SER A 35 24.80 1.03 -7.05
N LEU A 36 24.56 2.27 -6.63
CA LEU A 36 25.43 3.41 -6.92
C LEU A 36 26.71 3.44 -6.06
N HIS A 37 26.57 3.14 -4.77
CA HIS A 37 27.65 3.29 -3.79
C HIS A 37 28.34 1.97 -3.40
N GLY A 38 27.74 0.82 -3.73
CA GLY A 38 28.27 -0.50 -3.34
C GLY A 38 28.26 -0.75 -1.83
N THR A 39 27.53 0.06 -1.06
CA THR A 39 27.44 -0.02 0.42
C THR A 39 26.29 -0.92 0.86
N ASP A 40 26.33 -1.38 2.11
CA ASP A 40 25.21 -2.11 2.70
C ASP A 40 23.96 -1.23 2.78
N TRP A 41 22.79 -1.83 2.56
CA TRP A 41 21.51 -1.12 2.58
C TRP A 41 21.18 -0.53 3.95
N VAL A 42 21.72 -1.10 5.02
CA VAL A 42 21.52 -0.66 6.42
C VAL A 42 22.07 0.75 6.62
N ASP A 43 23.23 1.05 6.03
CA ASP A 43 23.90 2.34 6.18
C ASP A 43 23.15 3.48 5.47
N VAL A 44 22.44 3.14 4.39
CA VAL A 44 21.70 4.11 3.57
C VAL A 44 20.25 4.27 4.04
N LEU A 45 19.75 3.37 4.90
CA LEU A 45 18.35 3.35 5.32
C LEU A 45 17.91 4.66 5.95
N GLY A 46 18.68 5.21 6.90
CA GLY A 46 18.34 6.47 7.56
C GLY A 46 18.27 7.67 6.59
N THR A 47 19.17 7.71 5.61
CA THR A 47 19.18 8.76 4.57
C THR A 47 17.96 8.63 3.66
N VAL A 48 17.60 7.40 3.28
CA VAL A 48 16.43 7.10 2.44
C VAL A 48 15.13 7.45 3.16
N GLU A 49 15.00 7.09 4.44
CA GLU A 49 13.83 7.43 5.25
C GLU A 49 13.67 8.95 5.36
N PHE A 50 14.75 9.67 5.66
CA PHE A 50 14.72 11.13 5.72
C PHE A 50 14.33 11.74 4.37
N ALA A 51 14.93 11.28 3.27
CA ALA A 51 14.58 11.74 1.93
C ALA A 51 13.09 11.48 1.61
N HIS A 52 12.56 10.28 1.92
CA HIS A 52 11.15 9.97 1.71
C HIS A 52 10.20 10.84 2.55
N LEU A 53 10.55 11.12 3.80
CA LEU A 53 9.71 11.94 4.69
C LEU A 53 9.69 13.41 4.28
N THR A 54 10.79 13.92 3.71
CA THR A 54 10.92 15.31 3.27
C THR A 54 10.52 15.57 1.81
N LEU A 55 10.42 14.51 0.99
CA LEU A 55 10.09 14.64 -0.42
C LEU A 55 8.64 15.07 -0.63
N VAL A 56 8.45 16.17 -1.36
CA VAL A 56 7.12 16.70 -1.69
C VAL A 56 6.45 15.81 -2.74
N SER A 57 5.32 15.23 -2.37
CA SER A 57 4.53 14.41 -3.30
C SER A 57 3.85 15.28 -4.36
N SER A 58 3.92 14.89 -5.64
CA SER A 58 3.28 15.61 -6.73
C SER A 58 1.75 15.68 -6.58
N SER A 59 1.13 14.64 -6.05
CA SER A 59 -0.32 14.56 -5.84
C SER A 59 -0.78 15.47 -4.71
N THR A 60 0.01 15.54 -3.64
CA THR A 60 -0.39 16.24 -2.41
C THR A 60 0.15 17.66 -2.36
N LYS A 61 1.25 17.95 -3.07
CA LYS A 61 2.07 19.16 -3.00
C LYS A 61 2.61 19.45 -1.59
N MET A 62 2.67 18.40 -0.77
CA MET A 62 3.22 18.42 0.59
C MET A 62 4.04 17.14 0.80
N SER A 63 5.00 17.20 1.70
CA SER A 63 5.78 16.05 2.16
C SER A 63 5.04 15.28 3.25
N PRO A 64 5.30 13.96 3.42
CA PRO A 64 4.74 13.17 4.51
C PRO A 64 5.03 13.77 5.90
N PHE A 65 6.22 14.33 6.11
CA PHE A 65 6.60 14.97 7.37
C PHE A 65 5.73 16.19 7.69
N GLU A 66 5.47 17.02 6.68
CA GLU A 66 4.57 18.18 6.83
C GLU A 66 3.14 17.77 7.13
N ILE A 67 2.68 16.65 6.56
CA ILE A 67 1.34 16.13 6.79
C ILE A 67 1.17 15.65 8.24
N ASP A 68 2.16 14.94 8.76
CA ASP A 68 2.10 14.32 10.08
C ASP A 68 2.37 15.33 11.21
N THR A 69 3.43 16.11 11.08
CA THR A 69 3.88 17.02 12.15
C THR A 69 3.35 18.45 12.00
N SER A 70 2.74 18.78 10.86
CA SER A 70 2.37 20.17 10.48
C SER A 70 3.57 21.13 10.49
N ARG A 71 4.79 20.59 10.33
CA ARG A 71 6.06 21.33 10.32
C ARG A 71 6.87 21.01 9.08
N VAL A 72 7.68 21.95 8.63
CA VAL A 72 8.64 21.71 7.54
C VAL A 72 9.93 21.11 8.13
N ALA A 73 10.46 20.07 7.49
CA ALA A 73 11.72 19.47 7.90
C ALA A 73 12.90 20.41 7.60
N ARG A 74 13.91 20.43 8.47
CA ARG A 74 15.14 21.18 8.22
C ARG A 74 16.05 20.40 7.29
N MET A 75 16.48 21.02 6.19
CA MET A 75 17.43 20.39 5.28
C MET A 75 18.85 20.46 5.84
N PRO A 76 19.68 19.42 5.61
CA PRO A 76 21.08 19.40 6.08
C PRO A 76 21.97 20.40 5.33
N ILE A 77 21.62 20.77 4.10
CA ILE A 77 22.31 21.80 3.31
C ILE A 77 21.32 22.95 3.05
N GLY A 78 21.52 24.08 3.71
CA GLY A 78 20.82 25.33 3.38
C GLY A 78 19.79 25.86 4.39
N ALA A 79 20.02 27.14 4.74
CA ALA A 79 19.15 28.14 5.34
C ALA A 79 18.95 28.13 6.88
N THR A 80 19.65 29.09 7.48
CA THR A 80 19.24 29.89 8.65
C THR A 80 17.82 30.45 8.47
N THR A 81 16.80 29.73 8.91
CA THR A 81 15.45 30.31 9.06
C THR A 81 15.00 30.19 10.51
N THR A 82 14.37 31.26 10.99
CA THR A 82 14.01 31.43 12.40
C THR A 82 12.95 30.42 12.84
N ARG A 83 12.96 30.08 14.13
CA ARG A 83 12.19 28.99 14.78
C ARG A 83 10.66 29.04 14.55
N ASN A 84 10.11 30.16 14.09
CA ASN A 84 8.68 30.47 14.13
C ASN A 84 7.96 30.41 12.77
N GLU A 85 8.66 30.19 11.67
CA GLU A 85 8.09 30.26 10.31
C GLU A 85 7.65 28.89 9.74
N TYR A 86 7.83 27.82 10.52
CA TYR A 86 7.61 26.43 10.08
C TYR A 86 6.25 25.83 10.45
N THR A 87 5.34 26.58 11.08
CA THR A 87 4.02 26.06 11.43
C THR A 87 3.06 26.20 10.26
N ILE A 88 2.80 25.10 9.56
CA ILE A 88 1.71 25.04 8.59
C ILE A 88 0.42 24.91 9.41
N ASN A 89 -0.60 25.72 9.10
CA ASN A 89 -1.88 25.65 9.81
C ASN A 89 -2.49 24.24 9.61
N ALA A 90 -2.41 23.41 10.65
CA ALA A 90 -2.83 22.00 10.65
C ALA A 90 -4.26 21.80 10.12
N LYS A 91 -5.14 22.79 10.33
CA LYS A 91 -6.53 22.77 9.84
C LYS A 91 -6.62 22.80 8.31
N LYS A 92 -5.69 23.46 7.62
CA LYS A 92 -5.65 23.52 6.15
C LYS A 92 -5.23 22.17 5.56
N ILE A 93 -4.29 21.47 6.20
CA ILE A 93 -3.78 20.18 5.75
C ILE A 93 -4.87 19.11 5.77
N THR A 94 -5.62 19.00 6.87
CA THR A 94 -6.69 18.01 7.05
C THR A 94 -7.78 18.15 5.99
N VAL A 95 -8.19 19.39 5.69
CA VAL A 95 -9.21 19.68 4.67
C VAL A 95 -8.73 19.30 3.26
N VAL A 96 -7.48 19.65 2.90
CA VAL A 96 -6.92 19.31 1.58
C VAL A 96 -6.78 17.80 1.39
N LEU A 97 -6.32 17.08 2.42
CA LEU A 97 -6.22 15.61 2.38
C LEU A 97 -7.60 14.95 2.27
N TRP A 98 -8.58 15.45 3.01
CA TRP A 98 -9.95 14.93 2.96
C TRP A 98 -10.58 15.14 1.58
N LEU A 99 -10.42 16.34 0.99
CA LEU A 99 -10.89 16.65 -0.37
C LEU A 99 -10.20 15.84 -1.46
N LYS A 100 -8.89 15.58 -1.35
CA LYS A 100 -8.16 14.74 -2.32
C LYS A 100 -8.58 13.27 -2.20
N ARG A 101 -8.79 12.78 -0.98
CA ARG A 101 -9.29 11.44 -0.73
C ARG A 101 -10.70 11.27 -1.31
N SER A 102 -11.62 12.20 -1.08
CA SER A 102 -13.01 12.11 -1.58
C SER A 102 -13.09 12.04 -3.11
N LYS A 103 -12.26 12.80 -3.85
CA LYS A 103 -12.18 12.73 -5.31
C LYS A 103 -11.68 11.39 -5.85
N ILE A 104 -10.80 10.69 -5.12
CA ILE A 104 -10.33 9.33 -5.52
C ILE A 104 -11.47 8.31 -5.41
N TRP A 105 -12.35 8.46 -4.41
CA TRP A 105 -13.52 7.60 -4.21
C TRP A 105 -14.65 7.87 -5.23
N GLN A 106 -14.63 9.01 -5.93
CA GLN A 106 -15.59 9.35 -6.98
C GLN A 106 -15.26 8.75 -8.35
N ARG A 107 -14.20 7.93 -8.49
CA ARG A 107 -13.93 7.23 -9.75
C ARG A 107 -15.08 6.26 -10.06
N PRO A 108 -15.51 6.16 -11.34
CA PRO A 108 -16.65 5.32 -11.71
C PRO A 108 -16.43 3.88 -11.24
N LYS A 109 -17.40 3.37 -10.49
CA LYS A 109 -17.40 2.00 -9.98
C LYS A 109 -17.74 1.12 -11.18
N ILE A 110 -16.80 0.28 -11.61
CA ILE A 110 -17.09 -0.75 -12.60
C ILE A 110 -17.99 -1.77 -11.90
N ASP A 111 -19.28 -1.76 -12.23
CA ASP A 111 -20.24 -2.75 -11.77
C ASP A 111 -20.01 -4.03 -12.57
N SER A 112 -19.43 -5.03 -11.90
CA SER A 112 -19.30 -6.38 -12.46
C SER A 112 -20.65 -7.05 -12.32
N ALA A 113 -21.26 -7.49 -13.42
CA ALA A 113 -22.51 -8.25 -13.39
C ALA A 113 -22.35 -9.47 -12.47
N HIS A 114 -23.20 -9.57 -11.46
CA HIS A 114 -23.15 -10.63 -10.45
C HIS A 114 -23.80 -11.90 -11.00
N SER A 115 -23.00 -12.92 -11.28
CA SER A 115 -23.51 -14.28 -11.46
C SER A 115 -23.66 -14.95 -10.09
N ASP A 116 -24.77 -15.67 -9.88
CA ASP A 116 -25.03 -16.45 -8.65
C ASP A 116 -23.94 -17.51 -8.38
N VAL A 117 -23.16 -17.82 -9.41
CA VAL A 117 -22.08 -18.80 -9.43
C VAL A 117 -20.74 -18.09 -9.59
N VAL A 118 -19.79 -18.40 -8.70
CA VAL A 118 -18.42 -17.88 -8.70
C VAL A 118 -17.45 -19.03 -8.85
N ILE A 119 -16.39 -18.78 -9.60
CA ILE A 119 -15.29 -19.71 -9.80
C ILE A 119 -14.08 -19.22 -9.01
N LEU A 120 -13.44 -20.10 -8.24
CA LEU A 120 -12.31 -19.74 -7.37
C LEU A 120 -10.98 -20.09 -8.02
N ALA A 121 -10.01 -19.18 -7.94
CA ALA A 121 -8.64 -19.45 -8.37
C ALA A 121 -7.92 -20.34 -7.34
N THR A 122 -7.20 -21.35 -7.81
CA THR A 122 -6.52 -22.36 -6.97
C THR A 122 -5.10 -21.99 -6.57
N SER A 123 -4.62 -20.83 -7.00
CA SER A 123 -3.22 -20.42 -6.84
C SER A 123 -2.69 -20.51 -5.41
N ASN A 124 -3.58 -20.47 -4.40
CA ASN A 124 -3.22 -20.59 -2.98
C ASN A 124 -4.26 -21.39 -2.17
N LEU A 125 -5.02 -22.27 -2.84
CA LEU A 125 -5.93 -23.21 -2.17
C LEU A 125 -5.16 -24.51 -1.93
N PRO A 126 -5.11 -25.04 -0.69
CA PRO A 126 -4.60 -26.38 -0.47
C PRO A 126 -5.58 -27.36 -1.14
N LEU A 127 -5.22 -27.83 -2.32
CA LEU A 127 -5.96 -28.88 -3.00
C LEU A 127 -5.47 -30.21 -2.43
N GLU A 128 -6.29 -30.87 -1.60
CA GLU A 128 -5.91 -32.13 -0.95
C GLU A 128 -5.45 -33.21 -1.95
N HIS A 129 -5.90 -33.15 -3.20
CA HIS A 129 -5.55 -34.08 -4.28
C HIS A 129 -4.34 -33.63 -5.13
N ALA A 130 -3.79 -32.43 -4.90
CA ALA A 130 -2.74 -31.83 -5.75
C ALA A 130 -1.70 -31.01 -4.96
N THR A 131 -1.53 -31.32 -3.68
CA THR A 131 -0.42 -30.82 -2.86
C THR A 131 0.48 -31.99 -2.49
N THR A 132 1.69 -32.02 -3.05
CA THR A 132 2.73 -32.96 -2.60
C THR A 132 3.29 -32.47 -1.26
N GLY A 133 2.68 -32.87 -0.14
CA GLY A 133 3.11 -32.54 1.23
C GLY A 133 2.50 -31.25 1.83
N THR A 134 3.09 -30.74 2.92
CA THR A 134 2.64 -29.53 3.66
C THR A 134 2.92 -28.20 2.95
N SER A 135 3.16 -28.22 1.64
CA SER A 135 3.57 -27.05 0.84
C SER A 135 2.36 -26.28 0.32
N PHE A 136 2.39 -24.95 0.45
CA PHE A 136 1.40 -24.04 -0.16
C PHE A 136 1.64 -23.81 -1.67
N GLN A 137 2.69 -24.42 -2.24
CA GLN A 137 2.96 -24.35 -3.67
C GLN A 137 2.03 -25.32 -4.39
N LYS A 138 1.35 -24.81 -5.41
CA LYS A 138 0.46 -25.57 -6.28
C LYS A 138 1.28 -26.45 -7.23
N ASP A 139 0.90 -27.72 -7.39
CA ASP A 139 1.50 -28.62 -8.39
C ASP A 139 1.29 -28.11 -9.82
N GLU A 140 2.29 -28.30 -10.70
CA GLU A 140 2.33 -27.75 -12.07
C GLU A 140 1.11 -28.17 -12.91
N PHE A 141 0.57 -29.37 -12.68
CA PHE A 141 -0.58 -29.92 -13.40
C PHE A 141 -1.93 -29.71 -12.71
N ALA A 142 -1.94 -29.05 -11.55
CA ALA A 142 -3.18 -28.80 -10.84
C ALA A 142 -4.05 -27.78 -11.61
N PRO A 143 -5.38 -27.90 -11.58
CA PRO A 143 -6.27 -26.95 -12.26
C PRO A 143 -6.07 -25.54 -11.70
N ASN A 144 -6.05 -24.49 -12.53
CA ASN A 144 -5.93 -23.08 -12.11
C ASN A 144 -7.17 -22.53 -11.39
N VAL A 145 -8.27 -23.26 -11.53
CA VAL A 145 -9.61 -22.75 -11.32
C VAL A 145 -10.48 -23.93 -10.86
N VAL A 146 -11.26 -23.77 -9.79
CA VAL A 146 -12.13 -24.82 -9.25
C VAL A 146 -13.56 -24.35 -9.14
N GLY A 147 -14.46 -25.25 -9.58
CA GLY A 147 -15.88 -25.29 -9.27
C GLY A 147 -16.72 -24.14 -9.84
N PRO A 148 -18.01 -24.39 -10.07
CA PRO A 148 -19.04 -23.40 -9.84
C PRO A 148 -19.46 -23.44 -8.35
N PHE A 149 -19.12 -22.42 -7.57
CA PHE A 149 -19.59 -22.26 -6.18
C PHE A 149 -20.74 -21.25 -6.11
N LYS A 150 -21.76 -21.55 -5.33
CA LYS A 150 -22.87 -20.62 -5.11
C LYS A 150 -22.47 -19.53 -4.11
N THR A 151 -22.75 -18.28 -4.44
CA THR A 151 -22.52 -17.15 -3.52
C THR A 151 -23.51 -17.20 -2.35
N ILE A 152 -23.01 -17.24 -1.12
CA ILE A 152 -23.85 -17.25 0.10
C ILE A 152 -24.19 -15.82 0.52
N LYS A 153 -23.21 -14.90 0.50
CA LYS A 153 -23.42 -13.52 0.98
C LYS A 153 -22.40 -12.53 0.42
N MET A 154 -22.88 -11.54 -0.32
CA MET A 154 -22.08 -10.40 -0.73
C MET A 154 -21.77 -9.46 0.46
N VAL A 155 -20.48 -9.17 0.68
CA VAL A 155 -20.00 -8.19 1.66
C VAL A 155 -19.87 -6.79 1.04
N ASN A 156 -19.56 -6.71 -0.25
CA ASN A 156 -19.53 -5.48 -1.06
C ASN A 156 -19.66 -5.86 -2.54
N ASN A 157 -19.87 -4.90 -3.45
CA ASN A 157 -20.00 -5.11 -4.90
C ASN A 157 -18.85 -5.92 -5.54
N LYS A 158 -17.73 -6.11 -4.84
CA LYS A 158 -16.52 -6.83 -5.29
C LYS A 158 -16.07 -7.96 -4.36
N VAL A 159 -16.86 -8.31 -3.34
CA VAL A 159 -16.51 -9.33 -2.34
C VAL A 159 -17.76 -10.13 -2.00
N ALA A 160 -17.73 -11.40 -2.36
CA ALA A 160 -18.73 -12.44 -2.08
C ALA A 160 -18.34 -13.27 -0.85
#